data_AF-A0A9P9KER6-F1
#
_entry.id   AF-A0A9P9KER6-F1
#
_cell.length_a   1.000
_cell.length_b   1.000
_cell.length_c   1.000
_cell.angle_alpha   90.00
_cell.angle_beta   90.00
_cell.angle_gamma   90.00
#
_symmetry.space_group_name_H-M   'P 1'
#
loop_
_entity.id
_entity.type
_entity.pdbx_description
1 polymer ?
#
loop_
_entity_poly.entity_id
_entity_poly.type
_entity_poly.pdbx_seq_one_letter_code
_entity_poly.pdbx_strand_id
1 'polypeptide(L)'
;MEDGKKYWEGIEADVNGMLGGIPSVTRIDLQGSRTFLARLGIGIKTGRKMVSRALEGGAGIGRVTEGLLTQVAEKVDIIEPITKFTDVLEGKPGV
;
A
#
# COMPACT_ATOMS: atom_id res chain seq x y z
N MET A 1 -6.78 -20.04 -10.34
CA MET A 1 -7.14 -19.11 -9.25
C MET A 1 -6.63 -19.59 -7.90
N GLU A 2 -6.68 -20.88 -7.61
CA GLU A 2 -6.23 -21.44 -6.32
C GLU A 2 -4.70 -21.35 -6.10
N ASP A 3 -3.89 -21.53 -7.14
CA ASP A 3 -2.42 -21.57 -7.02
C ASP A 3 -1.83 -20.23 -6.56
N GLY A 4 -2.39 -19.11 -7.03
CA GLY A 4 -1.94 -17.78 -6.63
C GLY A 4 -2.21 -17.50 -5.14
N LYS A 5 -3.37 -17.93 -4.64
CA LYS A 5 -3.70 -17.81 -3.21
C LYS A 5 -2.77 -18.67 -2.37
N LYS A 6 -2.58 -19.95 -2.74
CA LYS A 6 -1.68 -20.88 -2.05
C LYS A 6 -0.23 -20.37 -2.01
N TYR A 7 0.24 -19.78 -3.10
CA TYR A 7 1.56 -19.14 -3.14
C TYR A 7 1.68 -18.07 -2.06
N TRP A 8 0.77 -17.09 -2.05
CA TRP A 8 0.83 -15.97 -1.09
C TRP A 8 0.55 -16.39 0.36
N GLU A 9 -0.26 -17.44 0.58
CA GLU A 9 -0.43 -18.06 1.90
C GLU A 9 0.90 -18.61 2.46
N GLY A 10 1.87 -18.95 1.60
CA GLY A 10 3.21 -19.39 1.98
C GLY A 10 4.27 -18.30 2.13
N ILE A 11 3.97 -17.04 1.78
CA ILE A 11 4.94 -15.93 1.82
C ILE A 11 4.89 -15.20 3.16
N GLU A 12 6.05 -14.87 3.74
CA GLU A 12 6.12 -14.12 5.01
C GLU A 12 5.42 -12.75 4.94
N ALA A 13 4.77 -12.37 6.04
CA ALA A 13 4.03 -11.11 6.16
C ALA A 13 4.99 -9.93 6.47
N ASP A 14 5.97 -9.72 5.61
CA ASP A 14 6.95 -8.63 5.72
C ASP A 14 7.25 -7.97 4.37
N VAL A 15 8.04 -6.89 4.39
CA VAL A 15 8.41 -6.14 3.18
C VAL A 15 9.19 -7.00 2.18
N ASN A 16 9.97 -7.97 2.67
CA ASN A 16 10.77 -8.85 1.84
C ASN A 16 9.88 -9.83 1.07
N GLY A 17 8.87 -10.41 1.73
CA GLY A 17 7.85 -11.26 1.13
C GLY A 17 7.04 -10.53 0.07
N MET A 18 6.60 -9.30 0.35
CA MET A 18 5.80 -8.51 -0.61
C MET A 18 6.58 -8.13 -1.87
N LEU A 19 7.90 -7.98 -1.74
CA LEU A 19 8.79 -7.55 -2.83
C LEU A 19 9.61 -8.71 -3.41
N GLY A 20 9.25 -9.96 -3.11
CA GLY A 20 9.89 -11.14 -3.70
C GLY A 20 11.40 -11.23 -3.45
N GLY A 21 11.87 -10.81 -2.27
CA GLY A 21 13.29 -10.85 -1.91
C GLY A 21 14.09 -9.58 -2.22
N ILE A 22 13.42 -8.49 -2.65
CA ILE A 22 14.11 -7.25 -3.05
C ILE A 22 13.59 -6.04 -2.24
N PRO A 23 13.74 -6.01 -0.90
CA PRO A 23 13.15 -4.96 -0.06
C PRO A 23 13.75 -3.57 -0.31
N SER A 24 14.96 -3.50 -0.90
CA SER A 24 15.68 -2.25 -1.18
C SER A 24 14.94 -1.31 -2.14
N VAL A 25 14.01 -1.83 -2.97
CA VAL A 25 13.25 -0.99 -3.91
C VAL A 25 12.11 -0.21 -3.25
N THR A 26 11.76 -0.51 -1.99
CA THR A 26 10.62 0.12 -1.31
C THR A 26 10.68 1.66 -1.36
N ARG A 27 11.85 2.23 -1.12
CA ARG A 27 12.03 3.70 -1.06
C ARG A 27 11.82 4.34 -2.44
N ILE A 28 12.43 3.76 -3.48
CA ILE A 28 12.36 4.33 -4.83
C ILE A 28 10.96 4.18 -5.43
N ASP A 29 10.29 3.06 -5.16
CA ASP A 29 8.90 2.82 -5.54
C ASP A 29 7.94 3.85 -4.93
N LEU A 30 7.99 4.04 -3.60
CA LEU A 30 7.13 5.02 -2.92
C LEU A 30 7.43 6.46 -3.35
N GLN A 31 8.70 6.80 -3.60
CA GLN A 31 9.08 8.12 -4.09
C GLN A 31 8.56 8.38 -5.51
N GLY A 32 8.71 7.40 -6.40
CA GLY A 32 8.20 7.45 -7.77
C GLY A 32 6.68 7.65 -7.79
N SER A 33 5.97 6.83 -7.01
CA SER A 33 4.51 6.89 -6.88
C SER A 33 4.03 8.23 -6.31
N ARG A 34 4.70 8.76 -5.28
CA ARG A 34 4.40 10.12 -4.75
C ARG A 34 4.62 11.20 -5.80
N THR A 35 5.68 11.09 -6.60
CA THR A 35 5.97 12.04 -7.68
C THR A 35 4.92 11.98 -8.78
N PHE A 36 4.45 10.77 -9.10
CA PHE A 36 3.38 10.56 -10.05
C PHE A 36 2.07 11.20 -9.58
N LEU A 37 1.61 10.93 -8.36
CA LEU A 37 0.41 11.57 -7.78
C LEU A 37 0.55 13.09 -7.70
N ALA A 38 1.75 13.59 -7.37
CA ALA A 38 2.03 15.01 -7.33
C ALA A 38 1.86 15.72 -8.69
N ARG A 39 2.07 15.01 -9.82
CA ARG A 39 1.81 15.51 -11.18
C ARG A 39 0.32 15.55 -11.52
N LEU A 40 -0.48 14.70 -10.87
CA LEU A 40 -1.94 14.71 -10.97
C LEU A 40 -2.59 15.74 -10.02
N GLY A 41 -1.79 16.54 -9.31
CA GLY A 41 -2.29 17.51 -8.34
C GLY A 41 -2.72 16.89 -7.01
N ILE A 42 -2.34 15.64 -6.73
CA ILE A 42 -2.67 14.93 -5.49
C ILE A 42 -1.50 15.00 -4.51
N GLY A 43 -1.80 15.33 -3.25
CA GLY A 43 -0.84 15.34 -2.14
C GLY A 43 -0.98 16.56 -1.23
N ILE A 44 -0.10 16.66 -0.23
CA ILE A 44 -0.20 17.61 0.89
C ILE A 44 0.52 18.94 0.68
N LYS A 45 1.36 19.04 -0.36
CA LYS A 45 2.14 20.25 -0.65
C LYS A 45 1.27 21.29 -1.34
N THR A 46 1.57 22.58 -1.15
CA THR A 46 0.88 23.72 -1.75
C THR A 46 0.57 23.51 -3.24
N GLY A 47 -0.67 23.82 -3.63
CA GLY A 47 -1.16 23.63 -5.00
C GLY A 47 -1.64 22.20 -5.32
N ARG A 48 -1.65 21.30 -4.34
CA ARG A 48 -2.17 19.93 -4.44
C ARG A 48 -3.30 19.71 -3.45
N LYS A 49 -4.12 18.69 -3.70
CA LYS A 49 -5.26 18.33 -2.87
C LYS A 49 -5.12 16.90 -2.36
N MET A 50 -5.53 16.69 -1.12
CA MET A 50 -5.83 15.34 -0.64
C MET A 50 -7.13 14.86 -1.29
N VAL A 51 -7.24 13.55 -1.45
CA VAL A 51 -8.49 12.91 -1.86
C VAL A 51 -9.27 12.45 -0.63
N SER A 52 -10.59 12.41 -0.71
CA SER A 52 -11.41 11.94 0.42
C SER A 52 -11.24 10.44 0.65
N ARG A 53 -11.10 9.65 -0.41
CA ARG A 53 -10.94 8.20 -0.33
C ARG A 53 -9.96 7.67 -1.37
N ALA A 54 -9.24 6.63 -0.98
CA ALA A 54 -8.48 5.76 -1.88
C ALA A 54 -8.86 4.30 -1.63
N LEU A 55 -8.67 3.44 -2.63
CA LEU A 55 -8.84 1.99 -2.52
C LEU A 55 -7.52 1.33 -2.95
N GLU A 56 -6.98 0.45 -2.12
CA GLU A 56 -5.83 -0.38 -2.47
C GLU A 56 -6.24 -1.84 -2.67
N GLY A 57 -6.17 -2.30 -3.92
CA GLY A 57 -6.34 -3.71 -4.25
C GLY A 57 -5.00 -4.45 -4.23
N GLY A 58 -4.96 -5.58 -3.53
CA GLY A 58 -3.72 -6.35 -3.32
C GLY A 58 -2.74 -5.63 -2.41
N ALA A 59 -3.24 -5.07 -1.29
CA ALA A 59 -2.43 -4.24 -0.41
C ALA A 59 -1.33 -5.03 0.32
N GLY A 60 -1.45 -6.36 0.40
CA GLY A 60 -0.60 -7.17 1.26
C GLY A 60 -0.57 -6.60 2.67
N ILE A 61 0.63 -6.38 3.21
CA ILE A 61 0.83 -5.80 4.54
C ILE A 61 0.65 -4.26 4.60
N GLY A 62 0.10 -3.65 3.54
CA GLY A 62 -0.16 -2.21 3.41
C GLY A 62 1.09 -1.33 3.29
N ARG A 63 2.13 -1.84 2.62
CA ARG A 63 3.36 -1.08 2.33
C ARG A 63 3.06 0.23 1.59
N VAL A 64 2.17 0.20 0.60
CA VAL A 64 1.77 1.40 -0.15
C VAL A 64 0.70 2.18 0.60
N THR A 65 -0.20 1.49 1.31
CA THR A 65 -1.18 2.11 2.21
C THR A 65 -0.50 3.10 3.15
N GLU A 66 0.45 2.64 3.97
CA GLU A 66 1.13 3.47 4.98
C GLU A 66 2.18 4.39 4.37
N GLY A 67 2.92 3.89 3.38
CA GLY A 67 4.04 4.61 2.77
C GLY A 67 3.62 5.73 1.83
N LEU A 68 2.36 5.73 1.37
CA LEU A 68 1.85 6.65 0.35
C LEU A 68 0.40 7.06 0.56
N LEU A 69 -0.56 6.12 0.61
CA LEU A 69 -1.97 6.45 0.47
C LEU A 69 -2.54 7.21 1.67
N THR A 70 -2.22 6.83 2.90
CA THR A 70 -2.64 7.55 4.12
C THR A 70 -2.08 8.97 4.20
N GLN A 71 -1.03 9.28 3.42
CA GLN A 71 -0.47 10.63 3.33
C GLN A 71 -1.22 11.53 2.35
N VAL A 72 -2.04 10.96 1.47
CA VAL A 72 -2.69 11.71 0.37
C VAL A 72 -4.19 11.49 0.29
N ALA A 73 -4.73 10.57 1.09
CA ALA A 73 -6.15 10.28 1.24
C ALA A 73 -6.57 10.37 2.71
N GLU A 74 -7.79 10.85 2.97
CA GLU A 74 -8.36 10.89 4.33
C GLU A 74 -8.74 9.49 4.84
N LYS A 75 -9.18 8.62 3.94
CA LYS A 75 -9.50 7.22 4.22
C LYS A 75 -8.99 6.30 3.12
N VAL A 76 -8.41 5.16 3.50
CA VAL A 76 -7.97 4.11 2.58
C VAL A 76 -8.76 2.85 2.85
N ASP A 77 -9.55 2.41 1.87
CA ASP A 77 -10.17 1.09 1.89
C ASP A 77 -9.18 0.06 1.32
N ILE A 78 -9.15 -1.15 1.88
CA ILE A 78 -8.19 -2.19 1.51
C ILE A 78 -8.91 -3.46 1.05
N ILE A 79 -8.41 -4.06 -0.02
CA ILE A 79 -8.82 -5.38 -0.49
C ILE A 79 -7.58 -6.27 -0.57
N GLU A 80 -7.53 -7.32 0.23
CA GLU A 80 -6.43 -8.29 0.25
C GLU A 80 -6.98 -9.69 0.61
N PRO A 81 -6.79 -10.72 -0.24
CA PRO A 81 -7.33 -12.05 -0.02
C PRO A 81 -6.60 -12.89 1.05
N ILE A 82 -5.42 -12.47 1.52
CA ILE A 82 -4.58 -13.24 2.46
C ILE A 82 -4.66 -12.63 3.86
N THR A 83 -5.38 -13.30 4.77
CA THR A 83 -5.68 -12.80 6.12
C THR A 83 -4.45 -12.36 6.91
N LYS A 84 -3.38 -13.17 6.93
CA LYS A 84 -2.15 -12.82 7.67
C LYS A 84 -1.48 -11.52 7.19
N PHE A 85 -1.79 -11.06 5.98
CA PHE A 85 -1.33 -9.78 5.48
C PHE A 85 -2.21 -8.63 5.94
N THR A 86 -3.54 -8.81 6.03
CA THR A 86 -4.44 -7.78 6.54
C THR A 86 -4.38 -7.60 8.05
N ASP A 87 -4.06 -8.66 8.81
CA ASP A 87 -4.02 -8.60 10.28
C ASP A 87 -3.04 -7.53 10.78
N VAL A 88 -1.95 -7.28 10.05
CA VAL A 88 -0.95 -6.25 10.42
C VAL A 88 -1.43 -4.81 10.15
N LEU A 89 -2.59 -4.65 9.52
CA LEU A 89 -3.22 -3.36 9.19
C LEU A 89 -4.36 -3.00 10.13
N GLU A 90 -4.85 -3.97 10.89
CA GLU A 90 -5.92 -3.74 11.84
C GLU A 90 -5.52 -2.69 12.89
N GLY A 91 -6.37 -1.67 13.06
CA GLY A 91 -6.15 -0.58 14.02
C GLY A 91 -5.15 0.50 13.58
N LYS A 92 -4.60 0.44 12.36
CA LYS A 92 -3.72 1.50 11.87
C LYS A 92 -4.50 2.77 11.49
N PRO A 93 -4.03 3.97 11.88
CA PRO A 93 -4.72 5.21 11.53
C PRO A 93 -4.86 5.41 10.01
N GLY A 94 -6.08 5.71 9.56
CA GLY A 94 -6.38 5.98 8.15
C GLY A 94 -6.74 4.75 7.30
N VAL A 95 -6.73 3.57 7.92
CA VAL A 95 -7.17 2.28 7.36
C VAL A 95 -8.50 1.87 8.01
#